data_AF-A0A822C5A2-F1
#
_entry.id   AF-A0A822C5A2-F1
#
_cell.length_a   1.000
_cell.length_b   1.000
_cell.length_c   1.000
_cell.angle_alpha   90.00
_cell.angle_beta   90.00
_cell.angle_gamma   90.00
#
_symmetry.space_group_name_H-M   'P 1'
#
loop_
_entity.id
_entity.type
_entity.pdbx_description
1 polymer ?
#
loop_
_entity_poly.entity_id
_entity_poly.type
_entity_poly.pdbx_seq_one_letter_code
_entity_poly.pdbx_strand_id
1 'polypeptide(L)'
;MAQQKPLTMAALGRPFHLGMLYDARTDRIITGATLWDPENLANNTNTRNQPYTGYEIITEDSLQKKAHALGVEASLKLSLYSGLISISGSAKYAEDYQKTTYETRLTLKYSTTTHFEQLTMKHLGKGNLNHPDLHDLDLATHVVTAVLYGT
;
A
#
# COMPACT_ATOMS: atom_id res chain seq x y z
N MET A 1 22.72 6.92 14.47
CA MET A 1 22.14 6.10 13.39
C MET A 1 20.65 6.34 13.39
N ALA A 2 20.09 6.89 12.32
CA ALA A 2 18.64 7.09 12.23
C ALA A 2 17.97 5.71 12.28
N GLN A 3 17.00 5.53 13.19
CA GLN A 3 16.16 4.33 13.17
C GLN A 3 15.35 4.37 11.87
N GLN A 4 15.71 3.55 10.89
CA GLN A 4 14.90 3.35 9.69
C GLN A 4 13.61 2.64 10.11
N LYS A 5 12.55 3.43 10.29
CA LYS A 5 11.21 2.91 10.54
C LYS A 5 10.66 2.38 9.21
N PRO A 6 10.03 1.18 9.20
CA PRO A 6 9.36 0.69 7.99
C PRO A 6 8.24 1.67 7.58
N LEU A 7 8.14 1.91 6.27
CA LEU A 7 7.07 2.70 5.68
C LEU A 7 5.81 1.84 5.56
N THR A 8 4.73 2.25 6.22
CA THR A 8 3.40 1.65 6.07
C THR A 8 2.51 2.59 5.27
N MET A 9 1.77 2.08 4.30
CA MET A 9 0.86 2.90 3.49
C MET A 9 -0.33 2.10 2.93
N ALA A 10 -1.39 2.82 2.56
CA ALA A 10 -2.56 2.24 1.92
C ALA A 10 -2.26 1.80 0.47
N ALA A 11 -2.76 0.62 0.11
CA ALA A 11 -2.61 0.07 -1.24
C ALA A 11 -3.38 0.90 -2.30
N LEU A 12 -4.56 1.42 -1.93
CA LEU A 12 -5.42 2.25 -2.80
C LEU A 12 -5.81 1.59 -4.13
N GLY A 13 -5.96 0.27 -4.12
CA GLY A 13 -6.27 -0.52 -5.31
C GLY A 13 -5.09 -0.70 -6.27
N ARG A 14 -3.87 -0.32 -5.87
CA ARG A 14 -2.64 -0.66 -6.60
C ARG A 14 -2.23 -2.11 -6.30
N PRO A 15 -1.71 -2.86 -7.29
CA PRO A 15 -1.38 -4.26 -7.12
C PRO A 15 -0.05 -4.43 -6.36
N PHE A 16 -0.12 -4.66 -5.05
CA PHE A 16 1.04 -4.97 -4.21
C PHE A 16 1.18 -6.48 -3.98
N HIS A 17 2.42 -6.97 -4.07
CA HIS A 17 2.81 -8.33 -3.71
C HIS A 17 4.13 -8.28 -2.96
N LEU A 18 4.40 -9.31 -2.15
CA LEU A 18 5.68 -9.44 -1.45
C LEU A 18 6.85 -9.48 -2.43
N GLY A 19 7.95 -8.82 -2.06
CA GLY A 19 9.16 -8.74 -2.88
C GLY A 19 9.10 -7.71 -4.01
N MET A 20 7.94 -7.10 -4.27
CA MET A 20 7.85 -5.98 -5.23
C MET A 20 8.70 -4.81 -4.78
N LEU A 21 9.30 -4.13 -5.75
CA LEU A 21 10.10 -2.94 -5.56
C LEU A 21 9.21 -1.68 -5.61
N TYR A 22 9.52 -0.71 -4.76
CA TYR A 22 8.78 0.55 -4.64
C TYR A 22 9.73 1.76 -4.65
N ASP A 23 9.40 2.77 -5.45
CA ASP A 23 10.10 4.05 -5.44
C ASP A 23 9.26 5.11 -4.72
N ALA A 24 9.61 5.42 -3.46
CA ALA A 24 8.97 6.45 -2.66
C ALA A 24 9.23 7.88 -3.16
N ARG A 25 10.18 8.10 -4.08
CA ARG A 25 10.42 9.42 -4.70
C ARG A 25 9.31 9.78 -5.68
N THR A 26 8.72 8.76 -6.32
CA THR A 26 7.70 8.91 -7.37
C THR A 26 6.38 8.21 -7.05
N ASP A 27 6.29 7.53 -5.89
CA ASP A 27 5.18 6.69 -5.45
C ASP A 27 4.76 5.59 -6.44
N ARG A 28 5.75 5.01 -7.14
CA ARG A 28 5.54 3.98 -8.18
C ARG A 28 5.96 2.59 -7.70
N ILE A 29 5.15 1.60 -8.08
CA ILE A 29 5.51 0.19 -7.99
C ILE A 29 6.30 -0.17 -9.24
N ILE A 30 7.47 -0.78 -9.07
CA ILE A 30 8.29 -1.29 -10.17
C ILE A 30 7.81 -2.70 -10.48
N THR A 31 7.22 -2.87 -11.66
CA THR A 31 6.71 -4.17 -12.12
C THR A 31 7.81 -4.94 -12.85
N GLY A 32 7.76 -6.28 -12.77
CA GLY A 32 8.69 -7.15 -13.50
C GLY A 32 10.10 -7.26 -12.93
N ALA A 33 10.38 -6.62 -11.78
CA ALA A 33 11.67 -6.71 -11.09
C ALA A 33 11.46 -7.05 -9.60
N THR A 34 12.16 -8.08 -9.13
CA THR A 34 12.19 -8.52 -7.73
C THR A 34 13.62 -8.89 -7.34
N LEU A 35 14.00 -8.67 -6.08
CA LEU A 35 15.35 -9.04 -5.59
C LEU A 35 15.53 -10.55 -5.40
N TRP A 36 14.41 -11.29 -5.40
CA TRP A 36 14.35 -12.73 -5.17
C TRP A 36 13.57 -13.41 -6.28
N ASP A 37 13.92 -14.67 -6.54
CA ASP A 37 13.15 -15.52 -7.43
C ASP A 37 11.78 -15.86 -6.80
N PRO A 38 10.73 -16.06 -7.62
CA PRO A 38 9.39 -16.37 -7.13
C PRO A 38 9.34 -17.56 -6.17
N GLU A 39 10.12 -18.62 -6.44
CA GLU A 39 10.21 -19.80 -5.60
C GLU A 39 10.77 -19.49 -4.20
N ASN A 40 11.80 -18.64 -4.15
CA ASN A 40 12.40 -18.21 -2.88
C ASN A 40 11.46 -17.32 -2.08
N LEU A 41 10.70 -16.43 -2.73
CA LEU A 41 9.66 -15.62 -2.09
C LEU A 41 8.56 -16.50 -1.48
N ALA A 42 8.04 -17.46 -2.25
CA ALA A 42 6.98 -18.36 -1.80
C ALA A 42 7.40 -19.19 -0.58
N ASN A 43 8.60 -19.78 -0.62
CA ASN A 43 9.12 -20.63 0.46
C ASN A 43 9.42 -19.89 1.77
N ASN A 44 9.47 -18.55 1.74
CA ASN A 44 9.90 -17.73 2.86
C ASN A 44 8.88 -16.66 3.23
N THR A 45 7.62 -16.87 2.83
CA THR A 45 6.48 -16.07 3.24
C THR A 45 5.82 -16.73 4.46
N ASN A 46 5.54 -15.92 5.47
CA ASN A 46 4.71 -16.32 6.60
C ASN A 46 3.33 -15.67 6.44
N THR A 47 2.29 -16.50 6.43
CA THR A 47 0.90 -16.05 6.36
C THR A 47 0.23 -16.28 7.71
N ARG A 48 -0.48 -15.25 8.19
CA ARG A 48 -1.25 -15.30 9.43
C ARG A 48 -2.69 -14.84 9.17
N ASN A 49 -3.65 -15.62 9.64
CA ASN A 49 -5.05 -15.19 9.65
C ASN A 49 -5.20 -13.95 10.54
N GLN A 50 -5.78 -12.90 9.97
CA GLN A 50 -6.05 -11.63 10.63
C GLN A 50 -7.39 -11.07 10.15
N PRO A 51 -8.51 -11.77 10.46
CA PRO A 51 -9.82 -11.32 10.06
C PRO A 51 -10.25 -10.11 10.89
N TYR A 52 -10.83 -9.12 10.22
CA TYR A 52 -11.50 -7.97 10.82
C TYR A 52 -12.68 -7.58 9.95
N THR A 53 -13.74 -7.09 10.58
CA THR A 53 -14.88 -6.46 9.89
C THR A 53 -15.29 -5.24 10.68
N GLY A 54 -15.41 -4.10 10.01
CA GLY A 54 -15.86 -2.85 10.62
C GLY A 54 -16.61 -1.98 9.63
N TYR A 55 -17.30 -0.97 10.17
CA TYR A 55 -17.95 0.05 9.38
C TYR A 55 -17.78 1.44 10.00
N GLU A 56 -17.87 2.47 9.18
CA GLU A 56 -17.82 3.88 9.58
C GLU A 56 -18.90 4.63 8.79
N ILE A 57 -19.67 5.47 9.48
CA ILE A 57 -20.61 6.40 8.85
C ILE A 57 -19.93 7.76 8.75
N ILE A 58 -19.85 8.31 7.55
CA ILE A 58 -19.16 9.55 7.23
C ILE A 58 -20.20 10.54 6.68
N THR A 59 -20.34 11.68 7.36
CA THR A 59 -21.28 12.76 7.01
C THR A 59 -20.59 13.97 6.38
N GLU A 60 -19.27 13.94 6.24
CA GLU A 60 -18.45 15.04 5.74
C GLU A 60 -17.69 14.59 4.48
N ASP A 61 -17.61 15.46 3.46
CA ASP A 61 -17.02 15.16 2.15
C ASP A 61 -15.65 15.82 1.91
N SER A 62 -15.00 16.35 2.95
CA SER A 62 -13.70 17.01 2.81
C SER A 62 -12.58 16.06 2.38
N LEU A 63 -11.60 16.56 1.64
CA LEU A 63 -10.42 15.78 1.22
C LEU A 63 -9.73 15.13 2.42
N GLN A 64 -9.60 15.85 3.53
CA GLN A 64 -9.00 15.35 4.76
C GLN A 64 -9.79 14.16 5.32
N LYS A 65 -11.12 14.24 5.37
CA LYS A 65 -11.97 13.16 5.86
C LYS A 65 -11.93 11.95 4.94
N LYS A 66 -11.90 12.13 3.61
CA LYS A 66 -11.76 11.03 2.64
C LYS A 66 -10.43 10.31 2.74
N ALA A 67 -9.34 11.07 2.81
CA ALA A 67 -8.01 10.49 2.96
C ALA A 67 -7.91 9.69 4.27
N HIS A 68 -8.45 10.22 5.38
CA HIS A 68 -8.52 9.49 6.65
C HIS A 68 -9.35 8.21 6.53
N ALA A 69 -10.52 8.29 5.89
CA ALA A 69 -11.38 7.12 5.66
C ALA A 69 -10.67 6.03 4.83
N LEU A 70 -9.76 6.39 3.92
CA LEU A 70 -8.96 5.45 3.14
C LEU A 70 -7.65 5.01 3.81
N GLY A 71 -7.38 5.45 5.05
CA GLY A 71 -6.13 5.13 5.76
C GLY A 71 -4.89 5.76 5.12
N VAL A 72 -5.05 6.91 4.44
CA VAL A 72 -3.97 7.61 3.75
C VAL A 72 -3.28 8.59 4.69
N GLU A 73 -2.03 8.27 5.02
CA GLU A 73 -1.12 9.12 5.79
C GLU A 73 -0.62 10.34 4.98
N ALA A 74 0.00 11.30 5.68
CA ALA A 74 0.34 12.61 5.13
C ALA A 74 1.20 12.57 3.85
N SER A 75 2.21 11.69 3.76
CA SER A 75 3.10 11.61 2.59
C SER A 75 2.39 11.13 1.33
N LEU A 76 1.56 10.09 1.43
CA LEU A 76 0.82 9.53 0.30
C LEU A 76 -0.36 10.42 -0.13
N LYS A 77 -0.86 11.28 0.76
CA LYS A 77 -1.98 12.19 0.50
C LYS A 77 -1.69 13.16 -0.65
N LEU A 78 -0.49 13.71 -0.72
CA LEU A 78 -0.11 14.64 -1.79
C LEU A 78 -0.07 13.91 -3.15
N SER A 79 0.49 12.72 -3.18
CA SER A 79 0.60 11.90 -4.39
C SER A 79 -0.75 11.43 -4.90
N LEU A 80 -1.69 11.16 -3.99
CA LEU A 80 -3.09 10.88 -4.32
C LEU A 80 -3.75 12.08 -5.03
N TYR A 81 -3.69 13.27 -4.44
CA TYR A 81 -4.41 14.43 -4.98
C TYR A 81 -3.71 15.14 -6.14
N SER A 82 -2.41 14.93 -6.32
CA SER A 82 -1.68 15.38 -7.51
C SER A 82 -1.84 14.45 -8.71
N GLY A 83 -2.50 13.30 -8.55
CA GLY A 83 -2.66 12.30 -9.61
C GLY A 83 -1.39 11.51 -9.93
N LEU A 84 -0.40 11.52 -9.03
CA LEU A 84 0.85 10.78 -9.19
C LEU A 84 0.63 9.26 -9.08
N ILE A 85 -0.37 8.85 -8.30
CA ILE A 85 -0.78 7.44 -8.16
C ILE A 85 -2.10 7.19 -8.87
N SER A 86 -2.19 6.07 -9.59
CA SER A 86 -3.45 5.57 -10.11
C SER A 86 -4.18 4.81 -9.01
N ILE A 87 -5.43 5.20 -8.72
CA ILE A 87 -6.28 4.52 -7.74
C ILE A 87 -7.33 3.64 -8.42
N SER A 88 -7.77 2.60 -7.73
CA SER A 88 -8.80 1.68 -8.24
C SER A 88 -9.69 1.14 -7.12
N GLY A 89 -10.77 0.45 -7.49
CA GLY A 89 -11.72 -0.13 -6.54
C GLY A 89 -12.31 0.91 -5.57
N SER A 90 -12.39 0.55 -4.29
CA SER A 90 -12.93 1.40 -3.22
C SER A 90 -12.18 2.73 -3.07
N ALA A 91 -10.91 2.81 -3.49
CA ALA A 91 -10.13 4.04 -3.37
C ALA A 91 -10.62 5.17 -4.29
N LYS A 92 -11.38 4.86 -5.37
CA LYS A 92 -12.03 5.85 -6.23
C LYS A 92 -12.98 6.79 -5.48
N TYR A 93 -13.40 6.43 -4.26
CA TYR A 93 -14.08 7.35 -3.36
C TYR A 93 -13.33 8.68 -3.14
N ALA A 94 -11.99 8.68 -3.22
CA ALA A 94 -11.19 9.91 -3.11
C ALA A 94 -11.43 10.91 -4.25
N GLU A 95 -11.84 10.44 -5.42
CA GLU A 95 -12.14 11.25 -6.61
C GLU A 95 -13.63 11.59 -6.74
N ASP A 96 -14.47 11.00 -5.89
CA ASP A 96 -15.86 11.40 -5.76
C ASP A 96 -15.91 12.74 -5.01
N TYR A 97 -16.77 13.67 -5.39
CA TYR A 97 -16.90 14.95 -4.69
C TYR A 97 -18.32 15.49 -4.82
N GLN A 98 -18.76 16.18 -3.77
CA GLN A 98 -19.99 16.94 -3.79
C GLN A 98 -19.92 18.01 -4.88
N LYS A 99 -20.90 18.00 -5.79
CA LYS A 99 -20.95 18.94 -6.92
C LYS A 99 -21.63 20.26 -6.56
N THR A 100 -22.55 20.22 -5.60
CA THR A 100 -23.35 21.38 -5.20
C THR A 100 -23.51 21.46 -3.69
N THR A 101 -23.63 22.68 -3.16
CA THR A 101 -23.84 22.90 -1.71
C THR A 101 -25.27 22.62 -1.25
N TYR A 102 -26.19 22.27 -2.15
CA TYR A 102 -27.59 21.96 -1.87
C TYR A 102 -27.85 20.46 -1.69
N GLU A 103 -26.80 19.66 -1.71
CA GLU A 103 -26.86 18.21 -1.48
C GLU A 103 -26.47 17.87 -0.04
N THR A 104 -27.10 16.84 0.51
CA THR A 104 -26.64 16.19 1.75
C THR A 104 -26.11 14.82 1.40
N ARG A 105 -24.93 14.50 1.90
CA ARG A 105 -24.23 13.25 1.58
C ARG A 105 -23.96 12.45 2.84
N LEU A 106 -24.29 11.17 2.77
CA LEU A 106 -23.93 10.17 3.77
C LEU A 106 -23.14 9.06 3.08
N THR A 107 -21.98 8.73 3.60
CA THR A 107 -21.15 7.64 3.09
C THR A 107 -21.03 6.57 4.16
N LEU A 108 -21.40 5.33 3.82
CA LEU A 108 -21.13 4.16 4.64
C LEU A 108 -19.86 3.49 4.11
N LYS A 109 -18.80 3.52 4.91
CA LYS A 109 -17.59 2.74 4.66
C LYS A 109 -17.74 1.39 5.35
N TYR A 110 -17.54 0.31 4.60
CA TYR A 110 -17.36 -1.03 5.13
C TYR A 110 -15.91 -1.45 4.88
N SER A 111 -15.28 -2.14 5.83
CA SER A 111 -13.88 -2.56 5.72
C SER A 111 -13.71 -3.95 6.31
N THR A 112 -13.03 -4.81 5.57
CA THR A 112 -12.66 -6.14 6.04
C THR A 112 -11.19 -6.42 5.80
N THR A 113 -10.59 -7.19 6.70
CA THR A 113 -9.27 -7.81 6.47
C THR A 113 -9.43 -9.32 6.57
N THR A 114 -8.53 -10.06 5.94
CA THR A 114 -8.59 -11.53 5.89
C THR A 114 -7.34 -12.13 6.50
N HIS A 115 -6.17 -11.81 5.95
CA HIS A 115 -4.90 -12.37 6.34
C HIS A 115 -3.77 -11.36 6.11
N PHE A 116 -2.68 -11.60 6.81
CA PHE A 116 -1.45 -10.84 6.72
C PHE A 116 -0.35 -11.76 6.20
N GLU A 117 0.39 -11.29 5.20
CA GLU A 117 1.56 -11.98 4.67
C GLU A 117 2.81 -11.13 4.92
N GLN A 118 3.90 -11.78 5.27
CA GLN A 118 5.19 -11.12 5.48
C GLN A 118 6.36 -11.99 5.04
N LEU A 119 7.42 -11.36 4.57
CA LEU A 119 8.70 -12.02 4.33
C LEU A 119 9.38 -12.38 5.65
N THR A 120 9.91 -13.58 5.73
CA THR A 120 10.73 -13.99 6.86
C THR A 120 12.12 -13.34 6.78
N MET A 121 12.73 -13.08 7.94
CA MET A 121 14.07 -12.47 8.03
C MET A 121 15.18 -13.29 7.36
N LYS A 122 14.91 -14.56 7.01
CA LYS A 122 15.85 -15.44 6.32
C LYS A 122 16.38 -14.83 5.01
N HIS A 123 15.61 -13.97 4.33
CA HIS A 123 16.00 -13.33 3.07
C HIS A 123 16.55 -11.91 3.19
N LEU A 124 16.36 -11.26 4.33
CA LEU A 124 16.80 -9.87 4.55
C LEU A 124 18.28 -9.78 4.97
N GLY A 125 18.96 -10.91 5.10
CA GLY A 125 20.39 -10.99 5.38
C GLY A 125 21.26 -10.71 4.15
N LYS A 126 22.44 -10.12 4.37
CA LYS A 126 23.45 -9.93 3.32
C LYS A 126 23.80 -11.29 2.69
N GLY A 127 23.71 -11.39 1.37
CA GLY A 127 24.03 -12.60 0.60
C GLY A 127 22.83 -13.46 0.20
N ASN A 128 21.60 -13.10 0.62
CA ASN A 128 20.40 -13.90 0.34
C ASN A 128 19.53 -13.31 -0.79
N LEU A 129 20.07 -12.37 -1.58
CA LEU A 129 19.39 -11.82 -2.76
C LEU A 129 19.77 -12.65 -3.98
N ASN A 130 18.79 -13.02 -4.81
CA ASN A 130 19.04 -13.70 -6.08
C ASN A 130 19.55 -12.72 -7.15
N HIS A 131 19.05 -11.48 -7.11
CA HIS A 131 19.36 -10.44 -8.09
C HIS A 131 19.95 -9.19 -7.40
N PRO A 132 21.15 -9.28 -6.81
CA PRO A 132 21.77 -8.16 -6.09
C PRO A 132 22.05 -6.96 -7.01
N ASP A 133 22.33 -7.19 -8.28
CA ASP A 133 22.65 -6.14 -9.27
C ASP A 133 21.51 -5.14 -9.48
N LEU A 134 20.26 -5.53 -9.21
CA LEU A 134 19.11 -4.63 -9.28
C LEU A 134 19.18 -3.49 -8.26
N HIS A 135 19.92 -3.67 -7.17
CA HIS A 135 20.18 -2.62 -6.20
C HIS A 135 20.98 -1.47 -6.81
N ASP A 136 21.93 -1.77 -7.69
CA ASP A 136 22.86 -0.79 -8.26
C ASP A 136 22.23 0.03 -9.39
N LEU A 137 21.05 -0.38 -9.87
CA LEU A 137 20.31 0.32 -10.92
C LEU A 137 19.49 1.52 -10.40
N ASP A 138 19.47 1.79 -9.08
CA ASP A 138 18.72 2.88 -8.41
C ASP A 138 17.21 2.95 -8.82
N LEU A 139 16.63 1.80 -9.17
CA LEU A 139 15.26 1.70 -9.68
C LEU A 139 14.20 1.87 -8.59
N ALA A 140 14.56 1.61 -7.33
CA ALA A 140 13.64 1.60 -6.22
C ALA A 140 14.35 2.03 -4.93
N THR A 141 13.55 2.47 -3.96
CA THR A 141 14.04 2.90 -2.63
C THR A 141 13.63 1.94 -1.53
N HIS A 142 12.57 1.16 -1.76
CA HIS A 142 11.98 0.25 -0.79
C HIS A 142 11.60 -1.08 -1.47
N VAL A 143 11.44 -2.10 -0.65
CA VAL A 143 10.90 -3.40 -1.04
C VAL A 143 9.71 -3.74 -0.16
N VAL A 144 8.69 -4.37 -0.73
CA VAL A 144 7.48 -4.77 -0.02
C VAL A 144 7.78 -6.01 0.80
N THR A 145 7.85 -5.85 2.12
CA THR A 145 8.16 -6.94 3.06
C THR A 145 6.93 -7.50 3.76
N ALA A 146 5.80 -6.79 3.71
CA ALA A 146 4.55 -7.22 4.34
C ALA A 146 3.33 -6.62 3.63
N VAL A 147 2.24 -7.39 3.56
CA VAL A 147 0.95 -6.98 2.99
C VAL A 147 -0.19 -7.48 3.89
N LEU A 148 -1.11 -6.58 4.24
CA LEU A 148 -2.39 -6.93 4.88
C LEU A 148 -3.48 -6.95 3.81
N TYR A 149 -4.11 -8.10 3.61
CA TYR A 149 -5.13 -8.30 2.60
C TYR A 149 -6.53 -8.03 3.16
N GLY A 150 -7.37 -7.42 2.33
CA GLY A 150 -8.71 -6.98 2.72
C GLY A 150 -9.46 -6.29 1.59
N THR A 151 -10.70 -5.89 1.86
CA THR A 151 -11.58 -5.13 0.95
C THR A 151 -12.24 -3.95 1.66
#